data_AF-A0A7J2J827-F1
#
_entry.id   AF-A0A7J2J827-F1
#
_cell.length_a   1.000
_cell.length_b   1.000
_cell.length_c   1.000
_cell.angle_alpha   90.00
_cell.angle_beta   90.00
_cell.angle_gamma   90.00
#
_symmetry.space_group_name_H-M   'P 1'
#
loop_
_entity.id
_entity.type
_entity.pdbx_description
1 polymer ?
#
loop_
_entity_poly.entity_id
_entity_poly.type
_entity_poly.pdbx_seq_one_letter_code
_entity_poly.pdbx_strand_id
1 'polypeptide(L)' 'KPDGVNVIKQALMAAEKVVDGLNGQVKLYVVAPPRYAIEVIAEDYRTAEQIMEKAKDAVLRNISKLGGQGSFKREK' A
#
# COMPACT_ATOMS: atom_id res chain seq x y z
N LYS A 1 -14.72 0.25 14.81
CA LYS A 1 -14.55 1.70 15.11
C LYS A 1 -15.44 2.48 14.15
N PRO A 2 -16.13 3.55 14.58
CA PRO A 2 -16.56 4.57 13.64
C PRO A 2 -15.31 5.03 12.87
N ASP A 3 -15.42 5.31 11.58
CA ASP A 3 -14.30 5.77 10.71
C ASP A 3 -13.23 4.75 10.23
N GLY A 4 -13.52 3.44 10.24
CA GLY A 4 -12.59 2.43 9.71
C GLY A 4 -12.12 2.67 8.27
N VAL A 5 -12.98 3.21 7.40
CA VAL A 5 -12.63 3.53 6.00
C VAL A 5 -11.60 4.67 5.95
N ASN A 6 -11.75 5.71 6.77
CA ASN A 6 -10.81 6.83 6.85
C ASN A 6 -9.44 6.38 7.36
N VAL A 7 -9.41 5.47 8.34
CA VAL A 7 -8.18 4.87 8.85
C VAL A 7 -7.43 4.10 7.76
N ILE A 8 -8.13 3.30 6.96
CA ILE A 8 -7.51 2.56 5.85
C ILE A 8 -6.99 3.54 4.79
N LYS A 9 -7.79 4.54 4.41
CA LYS A 9 -7.37 5.57 3.46
C LYS A 9 -6.10 6.29 3.92
N GLN A 10 -6.03 6.70 5.19
CA GLN A 10 -4.85 7.35 5.76
C GLN A 10 -3.62 6.44 5.72
N ALA A 11 -3.78 5.16 6.07
CA ALA A 11 -2.67 4.21 6.05
C ALA A 11 -2.12 3.98 4.62
N LEU A 12 -3.01 3.89 3.64
CA LEU A 12 -2.68 3.74 2.22
C LEU A 12 -1.97 4.99 1.66
N MET A 13 -2.51 6.20 1.90
CA MET A 13 -1.89 7.46 1.46
C MET A 13 -0.52 7.70 2.14
N ALA A 14 -0.35 7.28 3.39
CA ALA A 14 0.93 7.39 4.07
C ALA A 14 1.99 6.45 3.47
N ALA A 15 1.59 5.32 2.89
CA ALA A 15 2.50 4.41 2.22
C ALA A 15 2.94 4.94 0.84
N GLU A 16 2.04 5.61 0.11
CA GLU A 16 2.37 6.31 -1.14
C GLU A 16 3.50 7.33 -0.94
N LYS A 17 3.45 8.12 0.14
CA LYS A 17 4.51 9.08 0.49
C LYS A 17 5.88 8.46 0.79
N VAL A 18 5.93 7.18 1.20
CA VAL A 18 7.19 6.49 1.49
C VAL A 18 7.90 6.06 0.20
N VAL A 19 7.13 5.90 -0.87
CA VAL A 19 7.62 5.49 -2.18
C VAL A 19 7.75 6.65 -3.16
N ASP A 20 7.26 7.85 -2.79
CA ASP A 20 7.54 9.10 -3.49
C ASP A 20 9.05 9.32 -3.65
N GLY A 21 9.48 9.55 -4.89
CA GLY A 21 10.90 9.76 -5.25
C GLY A 21 11.68 8.48 -5.58
N LEU A 22 11.04 7.31 -5.56
CA LEU A 22 11.61 6.12 -6.20
C LEU A 22 11.43 6.21 -7.72
N ASN A 23 12.30 5.54 -8.49
CA ASN A 23 12.21 5.45 -9.96
C ASN A 23 11.04 4.56 -10.40
N GLY A 24 9.81 4.95 -10.04
CA GLY A 24 8.59 4.24 -10.37
C GLY A 24 7.36 4.98 -9.87
N GLN A 25 6.20 4.56 -10.38
CA GLN A 25 4.90 5.06 -9.99
C GLN A 25 4.19 3.99 -9.16
N VAL A 26 3.58 4.42 -8.05
CA VAL A 26 2.70 3.56 -7.25
C VAL A 26 1.29 4.10 -7.34
N LYS A 27 0.33 3.22 -7.63
CA LYS A 27 -1.10 3.55 -7.65
C LYS A 27 -1.82 2.70 -6.62
N LEU A 28 -2.74 3.32 -5.91
CA LEU A 28 -3.59 2.66 -4.94
C LEU A 28 -5.05 2.81 -5.35
N TYR A 29 -5.77 1.70 -5.35
CA TYR A 29 -7.20 1.72 -5.68
C TYR A 29 -7.98 0.74 -4.82
N VAL A 30 -9.27 1.06 -4.68
CA VAL A 30 -10.23 0.23 -3.95
C VAL A 30 -10.75 -0.81 -4.93
N VAL A 31 -10.57 -2.09 -4.62
CA VAL A 31 -11.18 -3.18 -5.38
C VAL A 31 -12.60 -3.40 -4.86
N ALA A 32 -12.73 -3.70 -3.57
CA ALA A 32 -13.98 -3.78 -2.83
C ALA A 32 -13.63 -3.96 -1.35
N PRO A 33 -14.20 -3.21 -0.38
CA PRO A 33 -13.89 -3.42 1.03
C PRO A 33 -14.05 -4.89 1.46
N PRO A 34 -13.09 -5.48 2.20
CA PRO A 34 -11.86 -4.91 2.76
C PRO A 34 -10.60 -5.04 1.86
N ARG A 35 -10.77 -5.27 0.55
CA ARG A 35 -9.71 -5.45 -0.45
C ARG A 35 -9.34 -4.15 -1.16
N TYR A 36 -8.04 -3.87 -1.13
CA TYR A 36 -7.39 -2.73 -1.77
C TYR A 36 -6.20 -3.27 -2.55
N ALA A 37 -5.87 -2.61 -3.65
CA ALA A 37 -4.79 -3.01 -4.53
C ALA A 37 -3.71 -1.93 -4.59
N ILE A 38 -2.47 -2.40 -4.75
CA ILE A 38 -1.29 -1.58 -4.98
C ILE A 38 -0.75 -2.02 -6.33
N GLU A 39 -0.67 -1.10 -7.28
CA GLU A 39 -0.02 -1.28 -8.58
C GLU A 39 1.29 -0.51 -8.59
N VAL A 40 2.35 -1.16 -9.04
CA VAL A 40 3.68 -0.56 -9.15
C VAL A 40 4.12 -0.63 -10.61
N ILE A 41 4.51 0.53 -11.15
CA ILE A 41 5.03 0.68 -12.49
C ILE A 41 6.47 1.17 -12.36
N ALA A 42 7.43 0.44 -12.93
CA ALA A 42 8.83 0.83 -12.96
C ALA A 42 9.47 0.37 -14.29
N GLU A 43 10.67 0.84 -14.57
CA GLU A 43 11.41 0.50 -15.80
C GLU A 43 11.77 -0.99 -15.87
N ASP A 44 12.01 -1.62 -14.71
CA ASP A 44 12.37 -3.02 -14.63
C ASP A 44 11.71 -3.71 -13.42
N TYR A 45 11.61 -5.04 -13.50
CA TYR A 45 10.96 -5.87 -12.48
C TYR A 45 11.65 -5.80 -11.12
N ARG A 46 12.98 -5.69 -11.07
CA ARG A 46 13.72 -5.64 -9.80
C ARG A 46 13.38 -4.34 -9.06
N THR A 47 13.34 -3.23 -9.77
CA THR A 47 12.92 -1.93 -9.22
C THR A 47 11.47 -1.97 -8.76
N ALA A 48 10.56 -2.54 -9.58
CA ALA A 48 9.16 -2.70 -9.21
C ALA A 48 8.98 -3.53 -7.93
N GLU A 49 9.70 -4.63 -7.80
CA GLU A 49 9.62 -5.51 -6.62
C GLU A 49 10.14 -4.82 -5.35
N GLN A 50 11.24 -4.07 -5.45
CA GLN A 50 11.77 -3.29 -4.34
C GLN A 50 10.79 -2.21 -3.87
N ILE A 51 10.13 -1.52 -4.80
CA ILE A 51 9.11 -0.52 -4.50
C ILE A 51 7.89 -1.19 -3.84
N MET A 52 7.42 -2.33 -4.39
CA MET A 52 6.28 -3.09 -3.87
C MET A 52 6.52 -3.55 -2.42
N GLU A 53 7.69 -4.11 -2.13
CA GLU A 53 8.05 -4.56 -0.77
C GLU A 53 8.05 -3.39 0.23
N LYS A 54 8.62 -2.24 -0.14
CA LYS A 54 8.58 -1.02 0.69
C LYS A 54 7.16 -0.52 0.92
N ALA A 55 6.34 -0.47 -0.13
CA ALA A 55 4.96 -0.03 -0.06
C ALA A 55 4.14 -0.96 0.86
N LYS A 56 4.26 -2.28 0.68
CA LYS A 56 3.61 -3.30 1.51
C LYS A 56 3.94 -3.11 2.98
N ASP A 57 5.23 -3.00 3.31
CA ASP A 57 5.68 -2.84 4.68
C ASP A 57 5.16 -1.54 5.31
N ALA A 58 5.17 -0.44 4.56
CA ALA A 58 4.65 0.83 5.02
C ALA A 58 3.14 0.76 5.32
N VAL A 59 2.35 0.17 4.43
CA VAL A 59 0.90 -0.01 4.63
C VAL A 59 0.62 -0.83 5.88
N LEU A 60 1.23 -2.01 6.01
CA LEU A 60 0.97 -2.92 7.13
C LEU A 60 1.37 -2.30 8.48
N ARG A 61 2.52 -1.61 8.53
CA ARG A 61 2.97 -0.89 9.72
C ARG A 61 2.00 0.24 10.09
N ASN A 62 1.52 1.02 9.13
CA ASN A 62 0.60 2.13 9.38
C ASN A 62 -0.79 1.63 9.82
N ILE A 63 -1.32 0.59 9.19
CA ILE A 63 -2.59 -0.03 9.61
C ILE A 63 -2.49 -0.53 11.05
N SER A 64 -1.39 -1.23 11.39
CA SER A 64 -1.15 -1.73 12.75
C SER A 64 -1.05 -0.60 13.78
N LYS A 65 -0.32 0.48 13.47
CA LYS A 65 -0.23 1.68 14.34
C LYS A 65 -1.59 2.33 14.62
N LEU A 66 -2.52 2.29 13.67
CA LEU A 66 -3.88 2.83 13.82
C LEU A 66 -4.84 1.84 14.53
N GLY A 67 -4.32 0.69 14.99
CA GLY A 67 -5.05 -0.36 15.67
C GLY A 67 -5.92 -1.21 14.75
N GLY A 68 -5.60 -1.25 13.44
CA GLY A 68 -6.19 -2.14 12.47
C GLY A 68 -5.33 -3.38 12.22
N GLN A 69 -5.81 -4.27 11.35
CA GLN A 69 -5.06 -5.42 10.86
C GLN A 69 -5.17 -5.50 9.34
N GLY A 70 -4.13 -5.97 8.69
CA GLY A 70 -4.08 -6.15 7.25
C GLY A 70 -3.20 -7.34 6.89
N SER A 71 -3.49 -7.94 5.75
CA SER A 71 -2.63 -8.95 5.14
C SER A 71 -2.42 -8.58 3.68
N PHE A 72 -1.22 -8.84 3.17
CA PHE A 72 -0.90 -8.65 1.78
C PHE A 72 -1.02 -9.98 1.04
N LYS A 73 -1.70 -9.96 -0.10
CA LYS A 73 -1.75 -11.09 -1.04
C LYS A 73 -1.37 -10.58 -2.42
N ARG A 74 -0.47 -11.30 -3.09
CA ARG A 74 -0.18 -11.12 -4.51
C ARG A 74 -1.06 -12.10 -5.28
N GLU A 75 -1.79 -11.62 -6.29
CA GLU A 75 -2.40 -12.54 -7.26
C GLU A 75 -1.27 -13.26 -8.01
N LYS A 76 -1.47 -14.56 -8.22
CA LYS A 76 -0.52 -15.44 -8.91
C LYS A 76 -0.59 -15.20 -10.41
#